data_AF-A0A9N7YWD2-F1
#
_entry.id   AF-A0A9N7YWD2-F1
#
_cell.length_a   1.000
_cell.length_b   1.000
_cell.length_c   1.000
_cell.angle_alpha   90.00
_cell.angle_beta   90.00
_cell.angle_gamma   90.00
#
_symmetry.space_group_name_H-M   'P 1'
#
loop_
_entity.id
_entity.type
_entity.pdbx_description
1 polymer ?
#
loop_
_entity_poly.entity_id
_entity_poly.type
_entity_poly.pdbx_seq_one_letter_code
_entity_poly.pdbx_strand_id
1 'polypeptide(L)'
;MFCFLKVKEKNSAWQEYRRSECVSEHRALFWRNPLHFHFITDSIAQQILSSLFHTWMVPAVRVDFYDADELKSEVSWIPNKHYSGIYGLMKLVLTKTLPSDLQRVIVLDTDITFATDIAELWAVFHKFKGVH
;
A
#
# COMPACT_ATOMS: atom_id res chain seq x y z
N MET A 1 1.64 -9.16 -9.68
CA MET A 1 1.63 -8.61 -8.32
C MET A 1 1.76 -7.11 -8.43
N PHE A 2 0.75 -6.35 -8.01
CA PHE A 2 0.84 -4.88 -7.93
C PHE A 2 0.74 -4.46 -6.47
N CYS A 3 1.59 -3.51 -6.08
CA CYS A 3 1.62 -2.93 -4.76
C CYS A 3 0.96 -1.55 -4.80
N PHE A 4 -0.16 -1.37 -4.12
CA PHE A 4 -0.76 -0.05 -3.93
C PHE A 4 -0.44 0.41 -2.53
N LEU A 5 0.30 1.50 -2.39
CA LEU A 5 0.61 2.05 -1.08
C LEU A 5 -0.41 3.13 -0.72
N LYS A 6 -1.15 2.89 0.35
CA LYS A 6 -1.87 3.94 1.07
C LYS A 6 -1.12 4.26 2.35
N VAL A 7 -0.41 5.37 2.42
CA VAL A 7 -0.12 5.96 3.74
C VAL A 7 -1.36 6.78 4.14
N LYS A 8 -1.95 6.50 5.31
CA LYS A 8 -3.13 7.24 5.79
C LYS A 8 -2.66 8.30 6.77
N GLU A 9 -2.97 9.55 6.50
CA GLU A 9 -2.81 10.65 7.46
C GLU A 9 -4.07 10.74 8.35
N LYS A 10 -3.84 10.83 9.67
CA LYS A 10 -4.73 10.79 10.85
C LYS A 10 -6.23 11.11 10.71
N ASN A 11 -7.06 10.26 11.34
CA ASN A 11 -8.13 10.64 12.28
C ASN A 11 -8.78 9.40 12.94
N SER A 12 -8.11 8.77 13.90
CA SER A 12 -8.74 7.89 14.90
C SER A 12 -7.79 7.74 16.10
N ALA A 13 -8.25 8.06 17.29
CA ALA A 13 -7.50 7.88 18.53
C ALA A 13 -7.18 6.40 18.76
N TRP A 14 -5.90 6.09 18.97
CA TRP A 14 -5.47 4.84 19.60
C TRP A 14 -4.56 5.20 20.77
N GLN A 15 -5.15 5.15 21.96
CA GLN A 15 -4.46 5.22 23.25
C GLN A 15 -4.18 3.79 23.73
N GLU A 16 -2.93 3.61 24.16
CA GLU A 16 -2.45 2.68 25.19
C GLU A 16 -2.08 1.23 24.79
N TYR A 17 -0.78 1.01 24.52
CA TYR A 17 -0.08 -0.21 24.93
C TYR A 17 1.30 0.17 25.49
N ARG A 18 1.52 -0.15 26.77
CA ARG A 18 2.71 0.24 27.56
C ARG A 18 3.57 -1.00 27.88
N ARG A 19 4.90 -0.76 27.96
CA ARG A 19 6.06 -1.61 28.34
C ARG A 19 6.69 -2.36 27.16
N SER A 20 8.01 -2.36 26.94
CA SER A 20 9.18 -2.18 27.83
C SER A 20 10.39 -1.66 27.03
N GLU A 21 11.45 -1.28 27.74
CA GLU A 21 12.62 -0.49 27.37
C GLU A 21 13.44 -0.87 26.12
N CYS A 22 14.18 0.15 25.63
CA CYS A 22 15.43 0.09 24.85
C CYS A 22 15.39 -0.42 23.40
N VAL A 23 15.05 0.44 22.43
CA VAL A 23 15.70 0.46 21.09
C VAL A 23 15.67 1.89 20.51
N SER A 24 16.88 2.43 20.27
CA SER A 24 17.31 3.62 19.51
C SER A 24 16.29 4.46 18.73
N GLU A 25 16.45 5.78 18.82
CA GLU A 25 15.66 6.91 18.27
C GLU A 25 15.17 6.78 16.81
N HIS A 26 15.82 5.97 15.97
CA HIS A 26 15.37 5.67 14.61
C HIS A 26 14.01 4.96 14.54
N ARG A 27 13.63 4.18 15.57
CA ARG A 27 12.34 3.48 15.57
C ARG A 27 11.16 4.43 15.76
N ALA A 28 11.34 5.56 16.43
CA ALA A 28 10.27 6.52 16.77
C ALA A 28 9.60 7.17 15.54
N LEU A 29 10.30 7.22 14.40
CA LEU A 29 9.78 7.80 13.15
C LEU A 29 8.66 6.94 12.54
N PHE A 30 8.81 5.62 12.51
CA PHE A 30 7.80 4.70 11.96
C PHE A 30 6.49 4.68 12.76
N TRP A 31 6.54 4.92 14.08
CA TRP A 31 5.32 4.93 14.91
C TRP A 31 4.43 6.16 14.69
N ARG A 32 4.93 7.20 14.01
CA ARG A 32 4.18 8.45 13.80
C ARG A 32 3.32 8.42 12.54
N ASN A 33 3.65 7.57 11.57
CA ASN A 33 3.00 7.50 10.26
C ASN A 33 2.67 6.04 9.91
N PRO A 34 1.55 5.48 10.39
CA PRO A 34 1.18 4.11 10.09
C PRO A 34 1.01 3.91 8.57
N LEU A 35 1.73 2.96 8.01
CA LEU A 35 1.67 2.62 6.58
C LEU A 35 0.58 1.58 6.36
N HIS A 36 -0.23 1.76 5.32
CA HIS A 36 -1.25 0.79 4.93
C HIS A 36 -1.03 0.32 3.49
N PHE A 37 -0.48 -0.89 3.33
CA PHE A 37 -0.32 -1.47 2.00
C PHE A 37 -1.60 -2.17 1.55
N HIS A 38 -1.96 -1.93 0.29
CA HIS A 38 -3.06 -2.56 -0.42
C HIS A 38 -2.47 -3.36 -1.58
N PHE A 39 -2.57 -4.67 -1.57
CA PHE A 39 -1.98 -5.51 -2.61
C PHE A 39 -3.06 -6.12 -3.49
N ILE A 40 -2.89 -6.03 -4.81
CA ILE A 40 -3.65 -6.86 -5.76
C ILE A 40 -2.79 -8.08 -6.12
N THR A 41 -3.23 -9.25 -5.69
CA THR A 41 -2.45 -10.50 -5.70
C THR A 41 -3.31 -11.67 -6.14
N ASP A 42 -2.67 -12.67 -6.73
CA ASP A 42 -3.24 -14.02 -6.76
C ASP A 42 -3.10 -14.70 -5.39
N SER A 43 -3.72 -15.87 -5.25
CA SER A 43 -3.72 -16.64 -4.01
C SER A 43 -2.32 -17.04 -3.53
N ILE A 44 -1.39 -17.33 -4.46
CA ILE A 44 -0.01 -17.75 -4.14
C ILE A 44 0.77 -16.56 -3.57
N ALA A 45 0.75 -15.43 -4.26
CA ALA A 45 1.44 -14.21 -3.83
C ALA A 45 0.88 -13.70 -2.50
N GLN A 46 -0.44 -13.78 -2.29
CA GLN A 46 -1.05 -13.43 -1.01
C GLN A 46 -0.51 -14.29 0.13
N GLN A 47 -0.39 -15.61 -0.03
CA GLN A 47 0.15 -16.50 1.00
C GLN A 47 1.60 -16.15 1.35
N ILE A 48 2.43 -15.94 0.33
CA ILE A 48 3.85 -15.58 0.50
C ILE A 48 3.97 -14.25 1.24
N LEU A 49 3.29 -13.20 0.76
CA LEU A 49 3.35 -11.86 1.34
C LEU A 49 2.79 -11.83 2.76
N SER A 50 1.69 -12.52 3.02
CA SER A 50 1.12 -12.64 4.37
C SER A 50 2.14 -13.24 5.33
N SER A 51 2.84 -14.29 4.90
CA SER A 51 3.90 -14.92 5.69
C SER A 51 5.09 -13.98 5.92
N LEU A 52 5.51 -13.22 4.91
CA LEU A 52 6.60 -12.24 5.03
C LEU A 52 6.24 -11.11 5.99
N PHE A 53 5.08 -10.45 5.82
CA PHE A 53 4.67 -9.38 6.72
C PHE A 53 4.44 -9.85 8.16
N HIS A 54 3.95 -11.09 8.34
CA HIS A 54 3.83 -11.68 9.65
C HIS A 54 5.19 -11.91 10.31
N THR A 55 6.15 -12.48 9.58
CA THR A 55 7.48 -12.82 10.11
C THR A 55 8.39 -11.62 10.30
N TRP A 56 8.29 -10.59 9.44
CA TRP A 56 9.10 -9.38 9.55
C TRP A 56 8.68 -8.50 10.74
N MET A 57 7.46 -8.68 11.27
CA MET A 57 6.93 -7.94 12.41
C MET A 57 7.15 -6.42 12.30
N VAL A 58 6.90 -5.85 11.12
CA VAL A 58 7.14 -4.42 10.87
C VAL A 58 6.13 -3.60 11.68
N PRO A 59 6.56 -2.75 12.62
CA PRO A 59 5.66 -1.99 13.48
C PRO A 59 4.88 -0.96 12.65
N ALA A 60 3.64 -0.68 13.07
CA ALA A 60 2.75 0.33 12.46
C ALA A 60 2.48 0.12 10.95
N VAL A 61 2.60 -1.12 10.47
CA VAL A 61 2.22 -1.50 9.09
C VAL A 61 0.94 -2.34 9.11
N ARG A 62 -0.05 -1.92 8.33
CA ARG A 62 -1.23 -2.72 7.99
C ARG A 62 -1.15 -3.17 6.55
N VAL A 63 -1.68 -4.34 6.25
CA VAL A 63 -1.77 -4.89 4.91
C VAL A 63 -3.16 -5.44 4.65
N ASP A 64 -3.78 -5.00 3.54
CA ASP A 64 -5.02 -5.58 3.01
C ASP A 64 -4.74 -6.15 1.60
N PHE A 65 -5.34 -7.30 1.28
CA PHE A 65 -5.17 -7.99 -0.01
C PHE A 65 -6.48 -8.01 -0.80
N TYR A 66 -6.38 -7.92 -2.12
CA TYR A 66 -7.48 -7.98 -3.08
C TYR A 66 -7.16 -9.03 -4.14
N ASP A 67 -8.13 -9.89 -4.45
CA ASP A 67 -7.94 -10.98 -5.40
C ASP A 67 -7.86 -10.45 -6.84
N ALA A 68 -6.74 -10.71 -7.49
CA ALA A 68 -6.54 -10.36 -8.89
C ALA A 68 -7.50 -11.11 -9.83
N ASP A 69 -7.88 -12.36 -9.50
CA ASP A 69 -8.75 -13.17 -10.33
C ASP A 69 -10.17 -12.62 -10.41
N GLU A 70 -10.69 -12.04 -9.31
CA GLU A 70 -11.97 -11.33 -9.28
C GLU A 70 -11.98 -10.08 -10.16
N LEU A 71 -10.82 -9.46 -10.36
CA LEU A 71 -10.67 -8.19 -11.08
C LEU A 71 -10.33 -8.37 -12.56
N LYS A 72 -9.82 -9.54 -12.96
CA LYS A 72 -9.38 -9.81 -14.35
C LYS A 72 -10.47 -9.56 -15.37
N SER A 73 -11.72 -9.94 -15.08
CA SER A 73 -12.85 -9.80 -16.01
C SER A 73 -13.17 -8.35 -16.37
N GLU A 74 -12.81 -7.39 -15.51
CA GLU A 74 -13.07 -5.96 -15.74
C GLU A 74 -12.21 -5.37 -16.87
N VAL A 75 -11.07 -6.01 -17.17
CA VAL A 75 -10.08 -5.50 -18.13
C VAL A 75 -9.68 -6.53 -19.19
N SER A 76 -10.13 -7.77 -19.09
CA SER A 76 -9.80 -8.85 -20.04
C SER A 76 -10.29 -8.60 -21.46
N TRP A 77 -11.27 -7.72 -21.63
CA TRP A 77 -11.78 -7.32 -22.94
C TRP A 77 -10.82 -6.39 -23.70
N ILE A 78 -9.84 -5.78 -23.01
CA ILE A 78 -8.88 -4.86 -23.62
C ILE A 78 -7.77 -5.69 -24.29
N PRO A 79 -7.59 -5.58 -25.62
CA PRO A 79 -6.51 -6.28 -26.30
C PRO A 79 -5.14 -5.86 -25.77
N ASN A 80 -4.28 -6.82 -25.43
CA ASN A 80 -2.95 -6.53 -24.90
C ASN A 80 -1.86 -7.42 -25.53
N LYS A 81 -0.79 -6.78 -26.00
CA LYS A 81 0.42 -7.44 -26.53
C LYS A 81 1.67 -7.21 -25.67
N HIS A 82 1.52 -6.49 -24.56
CA HIS A 82 2.60 -6.16 -23.65
C HIS A 82 2.99 -7.39 -22.81
N TYR A 83 4.28 -7.53 -22.50
CA TYR A 83 4.80 -8.71 -21.79
C TYR A 83 4.20 -8.90 -20.39
N SER A 84 3.81 -7.82 -19.71
CA SER A 84 3.13 -7.89 -18.41
C SER A 84 1.68 -8.38 -18.51
N GLY A 85 1.15 -8.58 -19.72
CA GLY A 85 -0.17 -9.13 -19.98
C GLY A 85 -1.28 -8.42 -19.22
N ILE A 86 -2.31 -9.17 -18.84
CA ILE A 86 -3.49 -8.65 -18.14
C ILE A 86 -3.16 -7.90 -16.85
N TYR A 87 -2.05 -8.30 -16.21
CA TYR A 87 -1.58 -7.68 -14.98
C TYR A 87 -1.27 -6.20 -15.23
N GLY A 88 -0.59 -5.81 -16.32
CA GLY A 88 -0.33 -4.40 -16.62
C GLY A 88 -1.58 -3.51 -16.64
N LEU A 89 -2.75 -4.08 -16.95
CA LEU A 89 -4.03 -3.39 -17.01
C LEU A 89 -4.74 -3.29 -15.65
N MET A 90 -4.29 -4.02 -14.62
CA MET A 90 -4.88 -3.97 -13.26
C MET A 90 -4.79 -2.58 -12.63
N LYS A 91 -3.90 -1.70 -13.10
CA LYS A 91 -3.86 -0.30 -12.67
C LYS A 91 -5.17 0.46 -12.98
N LEU A 92 -5.96 -0.01 -13.94
CA LEU A 92 -7.21 0.63 -14.35
C LEU A 92 -8.39 0.34 -13.41
N VAL A 93 -8.33 -0.74 -12.63
CA VAL A 93 -9.45 -1.14 -11.74
C VAL A 93 -9.33 -0.57 -10.33
N LEU A 94 -8.29 0.22 -10.04
CA LEU A 94 -7.96 0.63 -8.68
C LEU A 94 -9.01 1.43 -7.97
N THR A 95 -9.69 2.31 -8.69
CA THR A 95 -10.77 3.13 -8.14
C THR A 95 -11.98 2.28 -7.72
N LYS A 96 -12.15 1.09 -8.31
CA LYS A 96 -13.17 0.11 -7.93
C LYS A 96 -12.69 -0.83 -6.82
N THR A 97 -11.40 -1.21 -6.86
CA THR A 97 -10.82 -2.15 -5.90
C THR A 97 -10.61 -1.54 -4.52
N LEU A 98 -10.16 -0.29 -4.46
CA LEU A 98 -9.81 0.34 -3.20
C LEU A 98 -11.04 0.79 -2.39
N PRO A 99 -10.95 0.84 -1.04
CA PRO A 99 -12.08 1.22 -0.18
C PRO A 99 -12.60 2.63 -0.51
N SER A 100 -13.91 2.82 -0.51
CA SER A 100 -14.52 4.12 -0.88
C SER A 100 -14.25 5.25 0.13
N ASP A 101 -13.86 4.93 1.37
CA ASP A 101 -13.45 5.89 2.39
C ASP A 101 -12.01 6.40 2.20
N LEU A 102 -11.30 5.90 1.18
CA LEU A 102 -9.95 6.28 0.84
C LEU A 102 -9.87 7.64 0.14
N GLN A 103 -9.32 8.64 0.82
CA GLN A 103 -9.16 9.99 0.24
C GLN A 103 -7.93 10.16 -0.68
N ARG A 104 -6.79 9.59 -0.29
CA ARG A 104 -5.48 9.79 -0.96
C ARG A 104 -4.63 8.53 -0.93
N VAL A 105 -4.10 8.12 -2.08
CA VAL A 105 -3.27 6.93 -2.25
C VAL A 105 -2.13 7.22 -3.22
N ILE A 106 -0.97 6.59 -3.01
CA ILE A 106 0.14 6.64 -3.95
C ILE A 106 0.35 5.24 -4.52
N VAL A 107 0.16 5.12 -5.82
CA VAL A 107 0.40 3.87 -6.54
C VAL A 107 1.89 3.71 -6.79
N LEU A 108 2.46 2.56 -6.44
CA LEU A 108 3.87 2.25 -6.63
C LEU A 108 4.02 0.98 -7.47
N ASP A 109 5.09 0.91 -8.28
CA ASP A 109 5.46 -0.36 -8.90
C ASP A 109 6.25 -1.24 -7.93
N THR A 110 6.25 -2.55 -8.18
CA THR A 110 6.86 -3.55 -7.28
C THR A 110 8.38 -3.63 -7.38
N ASP A 111 8.97 -3.01 -8.41
CA ASP A 111 10.41 -2.96 -8.69
C ASP A 111 11.06 -1.67 -8.17
N ILE A 112 10.37 -0.92 -7.30
CA ILE A 112 10.88 0.31 -6.69
C ILE A 112 11.62 -0.01 -5.37
N THR A 113 12.77 0.62 -5.19
CA THR A 113 13.51 0.62 -3.91
C THR A 113 13.49 2.02 -3.30
N PHE A 114 13.25 2.10 -1.99
CA PHE A 114 13.32 3.34 -1.23
C PHE A 114 14.69 3.49 -0.56
N ALA A 115 15.35 4.62 -0.80
CA ALA A 115 16.61 5.00 -0.14
C ALA A 115 16.39 5.94 1.08
N THR A 116 15.16 6.38 1.31
CA THR A 116 14.75 7.32 2.36
C THR A 116 13.41 6.91 2.97
N ASP A 117 12.92 7.68 3.97
CA ASP A 117 11.62 7.43 4.59
C ASP A 117 10.48 7.60 3.57
N ILE A 118 9.74 6.52 3.34
CA ILE A 118 8.60 6.48 2.41
C ILE A 118 7.46 7.43 2.82
N ALA A 119 7.37 7.79 4.09
CA ALA A 119 6.38 8.74 4.58
C ALA A 119 6.58 10.15 3.98
N GLU A 120 7.79 10.51 3.55
CA GLU A 120 8.08 11.80 2.91
C GLU A 120 7.35 11.97 1.57
N LEU A 121 7.00 10.87 0.89
CA LEU A 121 6.22 10.94 -0.35
C LEU A 121 4.89 11.67 -0.14
N TRP A 122 4.34 11.68 1.06
CA TRP A 122 3.05 12.32 1.33
C TRP A 122 3.09 13.84 1.19
N ALA A 123 4.28 14.44 1.32
CA ALA A 123 4.46 15.86 1.06
C ALA A 123 4.12 16.22 -0.39
N VAL A 124 4.15 15.27 -1.34
CA VAL A 124 3.76 15.51 -2.74
C VAL A 124 2.31 15.97 -2.86
N PHE A 125 1.42 15.54 -1.96
CA PHE A 125 0.01 15.97 -1.98
C PHE A 125 -0.16 17.47 -1.76
N HIS A 126 0.79 18.13 -1.09
CA HIS A 126 0.74 19.59 -0.94
C HIS A 126 0.90 20.33 -2.27
N LYS A 127 1.58 19.72 -3.26
CA LYS A 127 1.77 20.30 -4.60
C LYS A 127 0.49 20.26 -5.44
N PHE A 128 -0.48 19.42 -5.06
CA PHE A 128 -1.76 19.28 -5.77
C PHE A 128 -2.89 20.09 -5.12
N LYS A 129 -2.60 20.89 -4.08
CA LYS A 129 -3.57 21.86 -3.57
C LYS A 129 -3.68 23.00 -4.58
N GLY A 130 -4.78 23.03 -5.32
CA GLY A 130 -5.10 24.14 -6.22
C GLY A 130 -5.11 25.46 -5.45
N VAL A 131 -4.69 26.53 -6.13
CA VAL A 131 -5.00 27.91 -5.72
C VAL A 131 -6.52 28.02 -5.78
N HIS A 132 -7.18 27.89 -4.64
CA HIS A 132 -8.57 28.30 -4.47
C HIS A 132 -8.61 29.76 -4.07
#